data_AF-A0A9C9GZD8-F1
#
_entry.id   AF-A0A9C9GZD8-F1
#
_cell.length_a   1.000
_cell.length_b   1.000
_cell.length_c   1.000
_cell.angle_alpha   90.00
_cell.angle_beta   90.00
_cell.angle_gamma   90.00
#
_symmetry.space_group_name_H-M   'P 1'
#
loop_
_entity.id
_entity.type
_entity.pdbx_description
1 polymer ?
#
loop_
_entity_poly.entity_id
_entity_poly.type
_entity_poly.pdbx_seq_one_letter_code
_entity_poly.pdbx_strand_id
1 'polypeptide(L)' 'GTRWFHHLCEQRQLDPEQTFVELLETGMQGQVRPPFHYEARRRAGFSDNEMHHLEVMAKRMGK' A
#
# COMPACT_ATOMS: atom_id res chain seq x y z
N GLY A 1 10.64 0.75 1.46
CA GLY A 1 9.95 1.61 0.47
C GLY A 1 9.40 0.73 -0.64
N THR A 2 8.40 1.20 -1.38
CA THR A 2 7.70 0.39 -2.40
C THR A 2 8.62 -0.06 -3.53
N ARG A 3 9.69 0.69 -3.82
CA ARG A 3 10.70 0.31 -4.83
C ARG A 3 11.29 -1.09 -4.60
N TRP A 4 11.62 -1.45 -3.35
CA TRP A 4 12.17 -2.77 -3.05
C TRP A 4 11.07 -3.85 -3.07
N PHE A 5 9.84 -3.47 -2.72
CA PHE A 5 8.68 -4.34 -2.83
C PHE A 5 8.36 -4.65 -4.30
N HIS A 6 8.32 -3.66 -5.19
CA HIS A 6 8.13 -3.87 -6.64
C HIS A 6 9.24 -4.74 -7.22
N HIS A 7 10.50 -4.50 -6.84
CA HIS A 7 11.61 -5.34 -7.27
C HIS A 7 11.45 -6.81 -6.84
N LEU A 8 10.99 -7.07 -5.61
CA LEU A 8 10.68 -8.44 -5.17
C LEU A 8 9.49 -9.04 -5.91
N CYS A 9 8.43 -8.26 -6.16
CA CYS A 9 7.28 -8.70 -6.93
C CYS A 9 7.71 -9.12 -8.34
N GLU A 10 8.54 -8.31 -9.01
CA GLU A 10 9.11 -8.63 -10.32
C GLU A 10 9.93 -9.93 -10.29
N GLN A 11 10.84 -10.08 -9.31
CA GLN A 11 11.63 -11.31 -9.15
C GLN A 11 10.78 -12.56 -8.88
N ARG A 12 9.61 -12.39 -8.24
CA ARG A 12 8.69 -13.48 -7.91
C ARG A 12 7.57 -13.64 -8.95
N GLN A 13 7.58 -12.85 -10.02
CA GLN A 13 6.50 -12.76 -11.01
C GLN A 13 5.12 -12.51 -10.39
N LEU A 14 5.08 -11.70 -9.34
CA LEU A 14 3.86 -11.27 -8.68
C LEU A 14 3.44 -9.90 -9.18
N ASP A 15 2.13 -9.68 -9.29
CA ASP A 15 1.60 -8.35 -9.55
C ASP A 15 1.81 -7.47 -8.30
N PRO A 16 2.57 -6.38 -8.39
CA PRO A 16 2.88 -5.55 -7.24
C PRO A 16 1.64 -4.87 -6.66
N GLU A 17 0.64 -4.50 -7.47
CA GLU A 17 -0.57 -3.86 -6.93
C GLU A 17 -1.43 -4.86 -6.17
N GLN A 18 -1.71 -6.02 -6.78
CA GLN A 18 -2.51 -7.05 -6.16
C GLN A 18 -1.85 -7.56 -4.87
N THR A 19 -0.54 -7.84 -4.94
CA THR A 19 0.22 -8.30 -3.76
C THR A 19 0.23 -7.23 -2.67
N PHE A 20 0.27 -5.94 -3.04
CA PHE A 20 0.23 -4.85 -2.07
C PHE A 20 -1.11 -4.80 -1.35
N VAL A 21 -2.22 -4.91 -2.07
CA VAL A 21 -3.57 -4.95 -1.48
C VAL A 21 -3.73 -6.16 -0.56
N GLU A 22 -3.33 -7.35 -1.00
CA GLU A 22 -3.39 -8.56 -0.18
C GLU A 22 -2.54 -8.44 1.09
N LEU A 23 -1.33 -7.87 0.99
CA LEU A 23 -0.48 -7.60 2.16
C LEU A 23 -1.05 -6.54 3.08
N LEU A 24 -1.75 -5.53 2.55
CA LEU A 24 -2.47 -4.57 3.38
C LEU A 24 -3.62 -5.24 4.12
N GLU A 25 -4.40 -6.09 3.46
CA GLU A 25 -5.55 -6.79 4.07
C GLU A 25 -5.10 -7.83 5.12
N THR A 26 -4.03 -8.57 4.84
CA THR A 26 -3.53 -9.63 5.72
C THR A 26 -2.60 -9.12 6.81
N GLY A 27 -1.75 -8.13 6.49
CA GLY A 27 -0.68 -7.63 7.34
C GLY A 27 -1.05 -6.43 8.19
N MET A 28 -1.98 -5.57 7.75
CA MET A 28 -2.56 -4.53 8.60
C MET A 28 -3.77 -5.08 9.33
N GLN A 29 -3.51 -5.92 10.34
CA GLN A 29 -4.51 -6.35 11.33
C GLN A 29 -5.04 -5.20 12.21
N GLY A 30 -4.53 -3.97 12.00
CA GLY A 30 -4.99 -2.74 12.66
C GLY A 30 -5.56 -1.76 11.64
N GLN A 31 -6.45 -0.88 12.12
CA GLN A 31 -7.03 0.20 11.32
C GLN A 31 -5.94 1.00 10.60
N VAL A 32 -6.08 1.08 9.28
CA VAL A 32 -5.36 2.06 8.47
C VAL A 32 -5.89 3.44 8.86
N ARG A 33 -5.17 4.15 9.74
CA ARG A 33 -5.62 5.43 10.28
C ARG A 33 -5.10 6.61 9.46
N PRO A 34 -5.98 7.44 8.90
CA PRO A 34 -5.59 8.73 8.37
C PRO A 34 -5.23 9.69 9.53
N PRO A 35 -4.49 10.78 9.26
CA PRO A 35 -4.03 11.23 7.94
C PRO A 35 -2.73 10.55 7.49
N PHE A 36 -2.65 10.17 6.21
CA PHE A 36 -1.40 9.69 5.64
C PHE A 36 -0.42 10.84 5.40
N HIS A 37 0.86 10.63 5.69
CA HIS A 37 1.93 11.54 5.27
C HIS A 37 2.24 11.35 3.78
N TYR A 38 1.43 11.97 2.91
CA TYR A 38 1.53 11.88 1.45
C TYR A 38 2.94 12.18 0.91
N GLU A 39 3.58 13.25 1.39
CA GLU A 39 4.93 13.60 0.94
C GLU A 39 5.99 12.57 1.32
N ALA A 40 5.88 11.95 2.50
CA ALA A 40 6.81 10.91 2.91
C ALA A 40 6.61 9.63 2.07
N ARG A 41 5.36 9.29 1.76
CA ARG A 41 5.02 8.12 0.94
C ARG A 41 5.41 8.31 -0.53
N ARG A 42 5.17 9.49 -1.12
CA ARG A 42 5.69 9.82 -2.46
C ARG A 42 7.22 9.74 -2.52
N ARG A 43 7.93 10.30 -1.54
CA ARG A 43 9.40 10.17 -1.44
C ARG A 43 9.86 8.72 -1.28
N ALA A 44 9.06 7.87 -0.64
CA ALA A 44 9.34 6.44 -0.51
C ALA A 44 9.03 5.63 -1.78
N GLY A 45 8.47 6.27 -2.82
CA GLY A 45 8.17 5.68 -4.12
C GLY A 45 6.75 5.14 -4.28
N PHE A 46 5.82 5.45 -3.36
CA PHE A 46 4.43 5.02 -3.51
C PHE A 46 3.82 5.67 -4.75
N SER A 47 3.26 4.85 -5.61
CA SER A 47 2.42 5.28 -6.73
C SER A 47 1.10 5.87 -6.24
N ASP A 48 0.45 6.64 -7.11
CA ASP A 48 -0.88 7.18 -6.82
C ASP A 48 -1.91 6.06 -6.60
N ASN A 49 -1.74 4.90 -7.26
CA ASN A 49 -2.66 3.78 -7.07
C ASN A 49 -2.47 3.11 -5.69
N GLU A 50 -1.23 2.91 -5.25
CA GLU A 50 -0.95 2.42 -3.89
C GLU A 50 -1.50 3.38 -2.82
N MET A 51 -1.40 4.69 -3.05
CA MET A 51 -2.01 5.70 -2.18
C MET A 51 -3.53 5.63 -2.18
N HIS A 52 -4.16 5.45 -3.34
CA HIS A 52 -5.61 5.30 -3.47
C HIS A 52 -6.11 4.06 -2.71
N HIS A 53 -5.43 2.91 -2.83
CA HIS A 53 -5.78 1.70 -2.09
C HIS A 53 -5.72 1.90 -0.57
N LEU A 54 -4.72 2.62 -0.07
CA LEU A 54 -4.63 2.98 1.35
C LEU A 54 -5.82 3.85 1.80
N GLU A 55 -6.24 4.83 0.99
CA GLU A 55 -7.41 5.66 1.29
C GLU A 55 -8.73 4.85 1.28
N VAL A 56 -8.90 3.96 0.30
CA VAL A 56 -10.08 3.09 0.22
C VAL A 56 -10.16 2.18 1.44
N MET A 57 -9.04 1.59 1.86
CA MET A 57 -8.99 0.72 3.05
C MET A 57 -9.24 1.49 4.35
N ALA A 58 -8.68 2.69 4.48
CA ALA A 58 -8.98 3.56 5.62
C ALA A 58 -10.48 3.89 5.72
N LYS A 59 -11.15 4.19 4.59
CA LYS A 59 -12.60 4.44 4.54
C LYS A 59 -13.43 3.21 4.90
N ARG A 60 -12.98 2.02 4.52
CA ARG A 60 -13.67 0.75 4.83
C ARG A 60 -13.64 0.41 6.32
N MET A 61 -12.52 0.67 7.00
CA MET A 61 -12.34 0.35 8.42
C MET A 61 -12.75 1.46 9.40
N GLY A 62 -13.09 2.65 8.88
CA GLY A 62 -13.57 3.79 9.67
C GLY A 62 -15.09 3.88 9.82
N LYS A 63 -15.84 2.85 9.39
CA LYS A 63 -17.28 2.72 9.60
C LYS A 63 -17.61 1.78 10.75
#